data_AF-A0A925HNJ3-F1
#
_entry.id   AF-A0A925HNJ3-F1
#
_cell.length_a   1.000
_cell.length_b   1.000
_cell.length_c   1.000
_cell.angle_alpha   90.00
_cell.angle_beta   90.00
_cell.angle_gamma   90.00
#
_symmetry.space_group_name_H-M   'P 1'
#
loop_
_entity.id
_entity.type
_entity.pdbx_description
1 polymer ?
#
loop_
_entity_poly.entity_id
_entity_poly.type
_entity_poly.pdbx_seq_one_letter_code
_entity_poly.pdbx_strand_id
1 'polypeptide(L)' 'MIPLHDDNPTERPPIITIAWIVACALVFLYQASLPVGPGETFVFQYGAIPALVFGEADLPEMGVAIPAYATLITSMFLH' A
#
# COMPACT_ATOMS: atom_id res chain seq x y z
N MET A 1 16.20 21.23 27.54
CA MET A 1 15.65 19.88 27.71
C MET A 1 14.93 19.50 26.43
N ILE A 2 15.23 18.33 25.85
CA ILE A 2 14.55 17.83 24.65
C ILE A 2 13.41 16.92 25.13
N PRO A 3 12.14 17.19 24.79
CA PRO A 3 11.03 16.34 25.20
C PRO A 3 11.18 14.94 24.57
N LEU A 4 11.19 13.89 25.40
CA LEU A 4 11.34 12.48 24.96
C LEU A 4 10.01 11.72 24.88
N HIS A 5 8.97 12.20 25.55
CA HIS A 5 7.63 11.61 25.56
C HIS A 5 6.59 12.72 25.69
N ASP A 6 5.41 12.47 25.13
CA ASP A 6 4.25 13.34 25.24
C ASP A 6 3.37 12.82 26.38
N ASP A 7 2.99 13.68 27.34
CA ASP A 7 2.15 13.34 28.50
C ASP A 7 0.67 13.14 28.10
N ASN A 8 0.40 12.65 26.90
CA ASN A 8 -0.94 12.36 26.42
C ASN A 8 -1.28 10.88 26.69
N PRO A 9 -1.89 10.55 27.85
CA PRO A 9 -2.20 9.16 28.19
C PRO A 9 -3.15 8.54 27.17
N THR A 10 -2.70 7.49 26.49
CA THR A 10 -3.54 6.73 25.57
C THR A 10 -4.46 5.81 26.38
N GLU A 11 -5.73 6.22 26.53
CA GLU A 11 -6.70 5.45 27.32
C GLU A 11 -7.27 4.21 26.59
N ARG A 12 -7.07 4.13 25.26
CA ARG A 12 -7.67 3.09 24.41
C ARG A 12 -6.60 2.24 23.72
N PRO A 13 -6.77 0.91 23.63
CA PRO A 13 -5.86 0.07 22.87
C PRO A 13 -5.91 0.47 21.37
N PRO A 14 -4.76 0.58 20.69
CA PRO A 14 -4.67 1.07 19.31
C PRO A 14 -4.99 -0.02 18.28
N ILE A 15 -6.19 -0.60 18.37
CA ILE A 15 -6.59 -1.77 17.57
C ILE A 15 -6.50 -1.50 16.06
N ILE A 16 -6.95 -0.31 15.61
CA ILE A 16 -6.93 0.06 14.19
C ILE A 16 -5.49 0.22 13.68
N THR A 17 -4.62 0.84 14.48
CA THR A 17 -3.20 1.00 14.12
C THR A 17 -2.54 -0.37 13.97
N ILE A 18 -2.78 -1.28 14.91
CA ILE A 18 -2.25 -2.65 14.85
C ILE A 18 -2.80 -3.37 13.61
N ALA A 19 -4.09 -3.23 13.30
CA ALA A 19 -4.70 -3.84 12.12
C ALA A 19 -4.05 -3.33 10.82
N TRP A 20 -3.75 -2.03 10.71
CA TRP A 20 -2.99 -1.47 9.58
C TRP A 20 -1.57 -2.00 9.47
N ILE A 21 -0.85 -2.08 10.58
CA ILE A 21 0.51 -2.66 10.58
C ILE A 21 0.46 -4.11 10.10
N VAL A 22 -0.49 -4.91 10.60
CA VAL A 22 -0.67 -6.31 10.19
C VAL A 22 -1.01 -6.39 8.69
N ALA A 23 -1.92 -5.54 8.20
CA ALA A 23 -2.27 -5.53 6.78
C ALA A 23 -1.06 -5.22 5.88
N CYS A 24 -0.29 -4.17 6.20
CA CYS A 24 0.94 -3.85 5.45
C CYS A 24 1.96 -4.99 5.51
N ALA A 25 2.17 -5.59 6.68
CA ALA A 25 3.10 -6.70 6.83
C ALA A 25 2.70 -7.92 6.00
N LEU A 26 1.41 -8.26 5.96
CA LEU A 26 0.93 -9.38 5.15
C LEU A 26 1.10 -9.13 3.66
N VAL A 27 0.80 -7.91 3.18
CA VAL A 27 1.00 -7.53 1.78
C VAL A 27 2.47 -7.58 1.40
N PHE A 28 3.35 -7.04 2.26
CA PHE A 28 4.80 -7.10 2.07
C PHE A 28 5.32 -8.54 2.00
N LEU A 29 4.90 -9.40 2.94
CA LEU A 29 5.32 -10.80 2.94
C LEU A 29 4.87 -11.54 1.67
N TYR A 30 3.67 -11.24 1.18
CA TYR A 30 3.19 -11.76 -0.10
C TYR A 30 4.07 -11.27 -1.27
N GLN A 31 4.30 -9.96 -1.37
CA GLN A 31 5.14 -9.38 -2.42
C GLN A 31 6.58 -9.95 -2.39
N ALA A 32 7.18 -10.06 -1.21
CA ALA A 32 8.52 -10.62 -1.02
C ALA A 32 8.61 -12.11 -1.34
N SER A 33 7.48 -12.83 -1.26
CA SER A 33 7.42 -14.24 -1.66
C SER A 33 7.39 -14.46 -3.18
N LEU A 34 7.10 -13.40 -3.96
CA LEU A 34 7.02 -13.50 -5.42
C LEU A 34 8.42 -13.42 -6.06
N PRO A 35 8.66 -14.13 -7.17
CA PRO A 35 9.84 -13.91 -8.00
C PRO A 35 9.84 -12.49 -8.61
N VAL A 36 11.01 -12.01 -9.07
CA VAL A 36 11.20 -10.63 -9.56
C VAL A 36 10.14 -10.18 -10.57
N GLY A 37 9.87 -10.95 -11.63
CA GLY A 37 8.88 -10.57 -12.66
C GLY A 37 7.43 -10.49 -12.14
N PRO A 38 6.90 -11.54 -11.49
CA PRO A 38 5.59 -11.49 -10.84
C PRO A 38 5.47 -10.42 -9.75
N GLY A 39 6.55 -10.16 -9.01
CA GLY A 39 6.59 -9.11 -7.99
C GLY A 39 6.46 -7.71 -8.60
N GLU A 40 7.21 -7.43 -9.67
CA GLU A 40 7.05 -6.17 -10.43
C GLU A 40 5.64 -6.03 -10.99
N THR A 41 5.09 -7.11 -11.57
CA THR A 41 3.71 -7.12 -12.10
C THR A 41 2.69 -6.81 -11.00
N PHE A 42 2.85 -7.41 -9.82
CA PHE A 42 2.00 -7.15 -8.65
C PHE A 42 2.04 -5.67 -8.24
N VAL A 43 3.23 -5.06 -8.20
CA VAL A 43 3.37 -3.63 -7.89
C VAL A 43 2.69 -2.75 -8.95
N PHE A 44 2.82 -3.06 -10.24
CA PHE A 44 2.15 -2.29 -11.29
C PHE A 44 0.61 -2.46 -11.29
N GLN A 45 0.10 -3.61 -10.86
CA GLN A 45 -1.34 -3.88 -10.82
C GLN A 45 -2.06 -3.18 -9.66
N TYR A 46 -1.37 -2.99 -8.52
CA TYR A 46 -1.97 -2.43 -7.30
C TYR A 46 -1.36 -1.08 -6.88
N GLY A 47 -0.30 -0.62 -7.56
CA GLY A 47 0.35 0.66 -7.35
C GLY A 47 -0.36 1.82 -8.04
N ALA A 48 -0.23 3.01 -7.47
CA ALA A 48 -0.83 4.21 -8.03
C ALA A 48 0.06 4.77 -9.16
N ILE A 49 -0.49 4.79 -10.38
CA ILE A 49 0.16 5.38 -11.57
C ILE A 49 -0.64 6.64 -11.94
N PRO A 50 -0.10 7.85 -11.71
CA PRO A 50 -0.85 9.10 -11.93
C PRO A 50 -1.46 9.23 -13.33
N ALA A 51 -0.72 8.84 -14.37
CA ALA A 51 -1.23 8.89 -15.74
C ALA A 51 -2.48 8.01 -15.95
N LEU A 52 -2.59 6.86 -15.26
CA LEU A 52 -3.80 6.02 -15.30
C LEU A 52 -4.93 6.61 -14.45
N VAL A 53 -4.61 7.20 -13.30
CA VAL A 53 -5.59 7.82 -12.40
C VAL A 53 -6.26 9.04 -13.07
N PHE A 54 -5.48 9.84 -13.80
CA PHE A 54 -5.98 11.02 -14.52
C PHE A 54 -6.49 10.70 -15.94
N GLY A 55 -6.35 9.45 -16.41
CA GLY A 55 -6.77 9.05 -17.75
C GLY A 55 -5.91 9.62 -18.87
N GLU A 56 -4.66 9.97 -18.57
CA GLU A 56 -3.67 10.51 -19.52
C GLU A 56 -2.88 9.39 -20.24
N ALA A 57 -3.03 8.14 -19.82
CA ALA A 57 -2.42 6.97 -20.44
C ALA A 57 -3.40 5.80 -20.54
N ASP A 58 -3.19 4.96 -21.55
CA ASP A 58 -3.91 3.70 -21.71
C ASP A 58 -3.41 2.64 -20.74
N LEU A 59 -4.28 1.67 -20.45
CA LEU A 59 -3.99 0.56 -19.53
C LEU A 59 -2.77 -0.24 -20.01
N PRO A 60 -1.81 -0.58 -19.13
CA PRO A 60 -0.66 -1.38 -19.52
C PRO A 60 -1.09 -2.78 -20.00
N GLU A 61 -0.36 -3.38 -20.95
CA GLU A 61 -0.68 -4.71 -21.53
C GLU A 61 -0.77 -5.83 -20.48
N MET A 62 -0.10 -5.65 -19.35
CA MET A 62 -0.07 -6.54 -18.19
C MET A 62 -1.38 -6.52 -17.36
N GLY A 63 -2.36 -5.71 -17.77
CA GLY A 63 -3.69 -5.61 -17.18
C GLY A 63 -3.71 -4.84 -15.86
N VAL A 64 -4.85 -4.26 -15.51
CA VAL A 64 -5.08 -3.68 -14.19
C VAL A 64 -6.06 -4.58 -13.44
N ALA A 65 -5.68 -5.04 -12.25
CA ALA A 65 -6.53 -5.92 -11.45
C ALA A 65 -7.76 -5.20 -10.87
N ILE A 66 -7.67 -3.87 -10.73
CA ILE A 66 -8.65 -3.00 -10.08
C ILE A 66 -8.78 -1.66 -10.82
N PRO A 67 -9.86 -0.88 -10.64
CA PRO A 67 -9.95 0.45 -11.22
C PRO A 67 -8.81 1.39 -10.79
N ALA A 68 -8.36 2.28 -11.67
CA ALA A 68 -7.23 3.17 -11.40
C ALA A 68 -7.42 4.05 -10.15
N TYR A 69 -8.64 4.51 -9.84
CA TYR A 69 -8.87 5.28 -8.61
C TYR A 69 -8.70 4.44 -7.33
N ALA A 70 -8.91 3.12 -7.39
CA ALA A 70 -8.77 2.25 -6.23
C ALA A 70 -7.30 2.01 -5.87
N THR A 71 -6.39 2.19 -6.84
CA THR A 71 -4.94 2.07 -6.57
C THR A 71 -4.42 3.14 -5.64
N LEU A 72 -5.10 4.28 -5.50
CA LEU A 72 -4.78 5.31 -4.49
C LEU A 72 -4.81 4.77 -3.06
N ILE A 73 -5.66 3.76 -2.81
CA ILE A 73 -5.79 3.11 -1.51
C ILE A 73 -4.83 1.92 -1.42
N THR A 74 -4.83 1.05 -2.42
CA THR A 74 -4.00 -0.17 -2.36
C THR A 74 -2.50 0.14 -2.39
N SER A 75 -2.08 1.23 -3.04
CA SER A 75 -0.68 1.65 -3.07
C SER A 75 -0.14 2.00 -1.68
N MET A 76 -1.00 2.32 -0.71
CA MET A 76 -0.57 2.62 0.67
C MET A 76 -0.08 1.37 1.42
N PHE A 77 -0.37 0.17 0.93
CA PHE A 77 -0.02 -1.10 1.58
C PHE A 77 1.16 -1.81 0.90
N LEU A 78 1.58 -1.38 -0.29
CA LEU A 78 2.71 -1.95 -1.03
C LEU A 78 4.05 -1.46 -0.47
N HIS A 79 5.03 -2.36 -0.37
CA HIS A 79 6.37 -2.13 0.19
C HIS A 79 7.38 -3.02 -0.53
#